data_AF-A0A9X0GXQ3-F1
#
_entry.id   AF-A0A9X0GXQ3-F1
#
_cell.length_a   1.000
_cell.length_b   1.000
_cell.length_c   1.000
_cell.angle_alpha   90.00
_cell.angle_beta   90.00
_cell.angle_gamma   90.00
#
_symmetry.space_group_name_H-M   'P 1'
#
loop_
_entity.id
_entity.type
_entity.pdbx_description
1 polymer ?
#
loop_
_entity_poly.entity_id
_entity_poly.type
_entity_poly.pdbx_seq_one_letter_code
_entity_poly.pdbx_strand_id
1 'polypeptide(L)'
;MIDEEGAAPKMATCNGCGKSITKAKKVHKQLKYCETCYPRLFKRSICASCGNFSRLPVFDPTSPCQRCLSAEPCVRCKRTGRPVGKLTPYGPACNSCAHYYSTPEPCEICQTLSTRLSRTMVDGEPRNGCPRCVRASQGSCQACRRHRVLIKALDGRKLCKACNTLKSVLCTRCGEAMPAGLGKECLNCFWQKTFQKRLTMNTEAFNANWMRTLFIQFGEWLPSQVSMMKAARSINRYLVFFVEIERQWPTLPAYAELVHHFTADGLRRMRIPMAWLQSAQGLAVDSEVRTSSSEQRRIMTTLAAFPDGLKHTALNGYYRNLLSRVEQGTTSERSVRLALKSAGEALLACGPDRDDLPSTQSMLALLRKSPGSAASLTGFVLYLNKSFNRAIDIQLMKQRARLYAQQKLERQILDLVQEAQSGVQVEERWIPLALKHFHRVSRIPPGEHLRVRAADEGGLWITLNAREYWVPDPRNLPQD
;
A
#
# COMPACT_ATOMS: atom_id res chain seq x y z
N MET A 1 -45.69 5.23 40.80
CA MET A 1 -46.16 3.87 40.44
C MET A 1 -46.36 3.83 38.94
N ILE A 2 -45.30 3.48 38.18
CA ILE A 2 -45.36 2.93 36.82
C ILE A 2 -44.07 2.11 36.64
N ASP A 3 -44.21 0.79 36.78
CA ASP A 3 -43.53 -0.33 36.12
C ASP A 3 -41.99 -0.37 36.02
N GLU A 4 -41.36 -0.90 37.08
CA GLU A 4 -40.10 -1.64 36.98
C GLU A 4 -40.38 -3.08 36.48
N GLU A 5 -40.62 -3.28 35.18
CA GLU A 5 -40.47 -4.61 34.58
C GLU A 5 -38.98 -4.90 34.29
N GLY A 6 -38.23 -5.09 35.38
CA GLY A 6 -36.92 -5.73 35.32
C GLY A 6 -37.09 -7.19 34.92
N ALA A 7 -36.56 -7.57 33.75
CA ALA A 7 -36.55 -8.95 33.27
C ALA A 7 -36.21 -9.92 34.41
N ALA A 8 -37.13 -10.86 34.70
CA ALA A 8 -37.00 -11.80 35.80
C ALA A 8 -35.61 -12.50 35.74
N PRO A 9 -34.85 -12.54 36.84
CA PRO A 9 -33.52 -13.14 36.83
C PRO A 9 -33.62 -14.61 36.43
N LYS A 10 -32.85 -15.05 35.42
CA LYS A 10 -32.76 -16.47 35.02
C LYS A 10 -32.48 -17.33 36.26
N MET A 11 -33.51 -17.99 36.78
CA MET A 11 -33.40 -18.84 37.97
C MET A 11 -32.63 -20.10 37.59
N ALA A 12 -31.64 -20.47 38.40
CA ALA A 12 -30.93 -21.73 38.27
C ALA A 12 -31.29 -22.66 39.43
N THR A 13 -31.12 -23.96 39.28
CA THR A 13 -31.37 -24.92 40.35
C THR A 13 -30.08 -25.26 41.08
N CYS A 14 -30.09 -25.29 42.42
CA CYS A 14 -28.96 -25.75 43.21
C CYS A 14 -28.84 -27.28 43.15
N ASN A 15 -27.69 -27.79 42.70
CA ASN A 15 -27.42 -29.23 42.61
C ASN A 15 -27.20 -29.91 43.98
N GLY A 16 -27.06 -29.14 45.06
CA GLY A 16 -26.91 -29.69 46.42
C GLY A 16 -28.21 -29.84 47.21
N CYS A 17 -29.26 -29.09 46.86
CA CYS A 17 -30.54 -29.10 47.60
C CYS A 17 -31.80 -28.96 46.73
N GLY A 18 -31.67 -28.87 45.41
CA GLY A 18 -32.80 -28.75 44.48
C GLY A 18 -33.51 -27.38 44.48
N LYS A 19 -33.20 -26.47 45.40
CA LYS A 19 -33.86 -25.15 45.48
C LYS A 19 -33.45 -24.24 44.32
N SER A 20 -34.40 -23.46 43.82
CA SER A 20 -34.15 -22.38 42.87
C SER A 20 -33.28 -21.28 43.49
N ILE A 21 -32.29 -20.81 42.74
CA ILE A 21 -31.31 -19.81 43.14
C ILE A 21 -31.16 -18.73 42.06
N THR A 22 -31.04 -17.48 42.49
CA THR A 22 -30.76 -16.33 41.62
C THR A 22 -29.28 -16.25 41.24
N LYS A 23 -28.39 -16.73 42.12
CA LYS A 23 -26.94 -16.74 41.90
C LYS A 23 -26.27 -17.95 42.56
N ALA A 24 -25.40 -18.62 41.82
CA ALA A 24 -24.58 -19.70 42.36
C ALA A 24 -23.41 -19.13 43.18
N LYS A 25 -23.21 -19.64 44.39
CA LYS A 25 -22.03 -19.33 45.22
C LYS A 25 -20.79 -20.04 44.69
N LYS A 26 -20.96 -21.28 44.21
CA LYS A 26 -19.89 -22.08 43.60
C LYS A 26 -20.42 -22.81 42.37
N VAL A 27 -19.59 -22.88 41.34
CA VAL A 27 -19.77 -23.76 40.18
C VAL A 27 -18.63 -24.77 40.18
N HIS A 28 -18.95 -26.05 40.11
CA HIS A 28 -17.97 -27.15 40.03
C HIS A 28 -18.46 -28.17 39.00
N LYS A 29 -17.64 -28.47 37.98
CA LYS A 29 -18.01 -29.34 36.85
C LYS A 29 -19.40 -29.02 36.26
N GLN A 30 -19.69 -27.73 36.04
CA GLN A 30 -20.98 -27.17 35.59
C GLN A 30 -22.17 -27.28 36.56
N LEU A 31 -22.01 -27.95 37.70
CA LEU A 31 -23.02 -28.01 38.76
C LEU A 31 -22.95 -26.74 39.62
N LYS A 32 -24.12 -26.18 39.92
CA LYS A 32 -24.29 -24.91 40.65
C LYS A 32 -24.69 -25.19 42.10
N TYR A 33 -24.02 -24.54 43.04
CA TYR A 33 -24.28 -24.70 44.46
C TYR A 33 -24.66 -23.36 45.10
N CYS A 34 -25.70 -23.38 45.93
CA CYS A 34 -26.17 -22.22 46.67
C CYS A 34 -25.21 -21.85 47.82
N GLU A 35 -25.44 -20.69 48.41
CA GLU A 35 -24.65 -20.18 49.54
C GLU A 35 -24.66 -21.11 50.75
N THR A 36 -25.76 -21.83 51.00
CA THR A 36 -25.87 -22.81 52.09
C THR A 36 -25.18 -24.13 51.75
N CYS A 37 -25.30 -24.62 50.51
CA CYS A 37 -24.72 -25.89 50.11
C CYS A 37 -23.21 -25.82 49.91
N TYR A 38 -22.68 -24.65 49.53
CA TYR A 38 -21.25 -24.47 49.32
C TYR A 38 -20.39 -24.79 50.57
N PRO A 39 -20.59 -24.18 51.75
CA PRO A 39 -19.80 -24.51 52.95
C PRO A 39 -20.09 -25.91 53.52
N ARG A 40 -21.25 -26.49 53.21
CA ARG A 40 -21.62 -27.86 53.61
C ARG A 40 -20.87 -28.91 52.80
N LEU A 41 -20.89 -28.76 51.47
CA LEU A 41 -20.34 -29.75 50.53
C LEU A 41 -18.89 -29.48 50.11
N PHE A 42 -18.35 -28.28 50.39
CA PHE A 42 -16.97 -27.91 50.10
C PHE A 42 -16.22 -27.54 51.39
N LYS A 43 -15.33 -28.44 51.83
CA LYS A 43 -14.57 -28.32 53.07
C LYS A 43 -13.13 -27.95 52.78
N ARG A 44 -12.47 -27.32 53.77
CA ARG A 44 -11.05 -26.99 53.66
C ARG A 44 -10.25 -28.29 53.75
N SER A 45 -9.48 -28.60 52.71
CA SER A 45 -8.59 -29.76 52.65
C SER A 45 -7.38 -29.45 51.76
N ILE A 46 -6.40 -30.36 51.77
CA ILE A 46 -5.18 -30.25 50.95
C ILE A 46 -5.52 -30.67 49.52
N CYS A 47 -5.10 -29.87 48.54
CA CYS A 47 -5.24 -30.21 47.14
C CYS A 47 -4.21 -31.27 46.71
N ALA A 48 -4.68 -32.40 46.19
CA ALA A 48 -3.82 -33.48 45.70
C ALA A 48 -2.83 -33.05 44.61
N SER A 49 -3.14 -32.02 43.82
CA SER A 49 -2.28 -31.58 42.71
C SER A 49 -1.19 -30.58 43.09
N CYS A 50 -1.37 -29.77 44.14
CA CYS A 50 -0.40 -28.72 44.50
C CYS A 50 -0.03 -28.64 45.98
N GLY A 51 -0.57 -29.51 46.83
CA GLY A 51 -0.31 -29.54 48.26
C GLY A 51 -0.84 -28.34 49.06
N ASN A 52 -1.47 -27.36 48.43
CA ASN A 52 -2.00 -26.17 49.12
C ASN A 52 -3.42 -26.40 49.66
N PHE A 53 -3.75 -25.72 50.76
CA PHE A 53 -5.11 -25.70 51.31
C PHE A 53 -6.10 -24.98 50.38
N SER A 54 -7.24 -25.60 50.14
CA SER A 54 -8.37 -25.01 49.40
C SER A 54 -9.70 -25.56 49.93
N ARG A 55 -10.82 -24.87 49.65
CA ARG A 55 -12.15 -25.48 49.81
C ARG A 55 -12.43 -26.42 48.63
N LEU A 56 -12.45 -27.72 48.89
CA LEU A 56 -12.62 -28.79 47.90
C LEU A 56 -13.91 -29.58 48.17
N PRO A 57 -14.54 -30.15 47.12
CA PRO A 57 -15.75 -30.95 47.29
C PRO A 57 -15.46 -32.21 48.10
N VAL A 58 -16.28 -32.47 49.13
CA VAL A 58 -16.14 -33.69 49.95
C VAL A 58 -16.52 -34.95 49.15
N PHE A 59 -17.40 -34.79 48.17
CA PHE A 59 -17.90 -35.86 47.30
C PHE A 59 -17.00 -36.15 46.09
N ASP A 60 -15.93 -35.38 45.88
CA ASP A 60 -14.93 -35.61 44.83
C ASP A 60 -13.52 -35.32 45.37
N PRO A 61 -12.94 -36.25 46.15
CA PRO A 61 -11.65 -36.06 46.82
C PRO A 61 -10.48 -35.82 45.86
N THR A 62 -10.62 -36.27 44.60
CA THR A 62 -9.60 -36.13 43.57
C THR A 62 -9.61 -34.78 42.86
N SER A 63 -10.65 -33.96 43.09
CA SER A 63 -10.79 -32.68 42.40
C SER A 63 -9.61 -31.73 42.71
N PRO A 64 -8.91 -31.21 41.68
CA PRO A 64 -7.91 -30.18 41.88
C PRO A 64 -8.55 -28.88 42.42
N CYS A 65 -7.74 -28.04 43.06
CA CYS A 65 -8.18 -26.71 43.46
C CYS A 65 -8.37 -25.80 42.23
N GLN A 66 -9.12 -24.72 42.39
CA GLN A 66 -9.42 -23.78 41.31
C GLN A 66 -8.15 -23.21 40.65
N ARG A 67 -7.07 -23.02 41.43
CA ARG A 67 -5.80 -22.50 40.94
C ARG A 67 -5.11 -23.49 40.01
N CYS A 68 -5.06 -24.77 40.39
CA CYS A 68 -4.53 -25.84 39.54
C CYS A 68 -5.35 -25.99 38.26
N LEU A 69 -6.68 -26.03 38.40
CA LEU A 69 -7.58 -26.12 37.25
C LEU A 69 -7.44 -24.92 36.30
N SER A 70 -7.08 -23.73 36.81
CA SER A 70 -6.85 -22.55 35.98
C SER A 70 -5.46 -22.48 35.37
N ALA A 71 -4.50 -23.25 35.90
CA ALA A 71 -3.13 -23.32 35.40
C ALA A 71 -2.98 -24.34 34.26
N GLU A 72 -3.92 -25.28 34.12
CA GLU A 72 -3.96 -26.21 33.01
C GLU A 72 -3.97 -25.49 31.64
N PRO A 73 -3.34 -26.08 30.61
CA PRO A 73 -3.38 -25.55 29.25
C PRO A 73 -4.81 -25.36 28.74
N CYS A 74 -5.04 -24.30 27.98
CA CYS A 74 -6.35 -24.09 27.37
C CYS A 74 -6.75 -25.30 26.51
N VAL A 75 -7.93 -25.88 26.75
CA VAL A 75 -8.42 -27.08 26.05
C VAL A 75 -8.36 -26.97 24.52
N ARG A 76 -8.57 -25.75 23.98
CA ARG A 76 -8.53 -25.46 22.54
C ARG A 76 -7.16 -25.05 22.03
N CYS A 77 -6.58 -23.97 22.56
CA CYS A 77 -5.34 -23.39 22.01
C CYS A 77 -4.06 -23.89 22.67
N LYS A 78 -4.16 -24.75 23.69
CA LYS A 78 -3.06 -25.37 24.45
C LYS A 78 -2.08 -24.39 25.13
N ARG A 79 -2.38 -23.08 25.13
CA ARG A 79 -1.57 -22.06 25.82
C ARG A 79 -1.84 -22.06 27.32
N THR A 80 -0.80 -21.88 28.12
CA THR A 80 -0.84 -21.71 29.58
C THR A 80 -0.78 -20.21 29.96
N GLY A 81 -1.09 -19.88 31.21
CA GLY A 81 -0.97 -18.52 31.77
C GLY A 81 -1.99 -17.48 31.26
N ARG A 82 -2.96 -17.90 30.43
CA ARG A 82 -4.05 -17.02 29.98
C ARG A 82 -5.19 -17.01 31.00
N PRO A 83 -5.85 -15.87 31.24
CA PRO A 83 -7.04 -15.85 32.08
C PRO A 83 -8.11 -16.84 31.57
N VAL A 84 -8.63 -17.67 32.47
CA VAL A 84 -9.68 -18.64 32.16
C VAL A 84 -10.99 -17.89 31.91
N GLY A 85 -11.59 -18.09 30.74
CA GLY A 85 -12.89 -17.51 30.40
C GLY A 85 -14.06 -18.44 30.68
N LYS A 86 -13.87 -19.76 30.57
CA LYS A 86 -14.89 -20.76 30.86
C LYS A 86 -14.26 -22.07 31.29
N LEU A 87 -14.85 -22.74 32.28
CA LEU A 87 -14.51 -24.12 32.62
C LEU A 87 -15.43 -25.07 31.85
N THR A 88 -14.84 -25.94 31.04
CA THR A 88 -15.55 -26.96 30.26
C THR A 88 -15.38 -28.33 30.95
N PRO A 89 -16.18 -29.36 30.59
CA PRO A 89 -15.98 -30.70 31.11
C PRO A 89 -14.59 -31.27 30.80
N TYR A 90 -13.95 -30.82 29.72
CA TYR A 90 -12.64 -31.28 29.26
C TYR A 90 -11.47 -30.45 29.81
N GLY A 91 -11.73 -29.42 30.63
CA GLY A 91 -10.70 -28.51 31.17
C GLY A 91 -10.98 -27.01 30.90
N PRO A 92 -10.03 -26.11 31.23
CA PRO A 92 -10.23 -24.66 31.09
C PRO A 92 -10.13 -24.18 29.64
N ALA A 93 -11.04 -23.31 29.22
CA ALA A 93 -10.92 -22.52 28.01
C ALA A 93 -10.47 -21.09 28.36
N CYS A 94 -9.39 -20.60 27.73
CA CYS A 94 -8.94 -19.22 27.93
C CYS A 94 -9.99 -18.21 27.46
N ASN A 95 -9.91 -16.97 27.93
CA ASN A 95 -10.84 -15.88 27.59
C ASN A 95 -11.10 -15.72 26.08
N SER A 96 -10.09 -15.92 25.23
CA SER A 96 -10.23 -15.85 23.77
C SER A 96 -10.96 -17.07 23.18
N CYS A 97 -10.82 -18.25 23.81
CA CYS A 97 -11.40 -19.50 23.33
C CYS A 97 -12.76 -19.84 23.96
N ALA A 98 -13.14 -19.19 25.06
CA ALA A 98 -14.35 -19.50 25.81
C ALA A 98 -15.63 -19.51 24.95
N HIS A 99 -15.74 -18.60 23.97
CA HIS A 99 -16.92 -18.51 23.11
C HIS A 99 -17.17 -19.75 22.23
N TYR A 100 -16.16 -20.57 21.93
CA TYR A 100 -16.34 -21.83 21.18
C TYR A 100 -17.07 -22.90 22.00
N TYR A 101 -17.13 -22.73 23.31
CA TYR A 101 -17.79 -23.64 24.24
C TYR A 101 -19.06 -23.04 24.84
N SER A 102 -19.52 -21.90 24.32
CA SER A 102 -20.74 -21.22 24.77
C SER A 102 -21.88 -21.44 23.80
N THR A 103 -23.07 -21.62 24.36
CA THR A 103 -24.31 -21.67 23.59
C THR A 103 -24.57 -20.29 22.98
N PRO A 104 -24.89 -20.20 21.68
CA PRO A 104 -25.28 -18.94 21.06
C PRO A 104 -26.53 -18.36 21.73
N GLU A 105 -26.50 -17.07 22.04
CA GLU A 105 -27.65 -16.32 22.55
C GLU A 105 -28.02 -15.20 21.55
N PRO A 106 -29.30 -14.80 21.46
CA PRO A 106 -29.73 -13.77 20.52
C PRO A 106 -29.15 -12.39 20.89
N CYS A 107 -28.69 -11.66 19.89
CA CYS A 107 -28.27 -10.26 20.04
C CYS A 107 -29.47 -9.38 20.37
N GLU A 108 -29.40 -8.59 21.44
CA GLU A 108 -30.50 -7.70 21.86
C GLU A 108 -30.76 -6.53 20.88
N ILE A 109 -29.87 -6.33 19.89
CA ILE A 109 -29.96 -5.23 18.90
C ILE A 109 -30.48 -5.74 17.55
N CYS A 110 -30.03 -6.92 17.10
CA CYS A 110 -30.32 -7.44 15.75
C CYS A 110 -30.90 -8.85 15.74
N GLN A 111 -31.15 -9.44 16.91
CA GLN A 111 -31.69 -10.79 17.13
C GLN A 111 -30.86 -11.96 16.59
N THR A 112 -29.77 -11.70 15.85
CA THR A 112 -28.85 -12.73 15.36
C THR A 112 -28.17 -13.46 16.52
N LEU A 113 -28.19 -14.79 16.49
CA LEU A 113 -27.50 -15.64 17.46
C LEU A 113 -25.98 -15.41 17.42
N SER A 114 -25.38 -15.25 18.60
CA SER A 114 -23.95 -15.02 18.75
C SER A 114 -23.43 -15.63 20.04
N THR A 115 -22.24 -16.22 19.98
CA THR A 115 -21.49 -16.66 21.17
C THR A 115 -20.58 -15.57 21.74
N ARG A 116 -20.53 -14.41 21.07
CA ARG A 116 -19.66 -13.27 21.40
C ARG A 116 -20.48 -12.01 21.69
N LEU A 117 -21.47 -12.14 22.57
CA LEU A 117 -22.23 -11.00 23.04
C LEU A 117 -21.38 -10.17 24.01
N SER A 118 -21.49 -8.85 23.91
CA SER A 118 -20.83 -7.92 24.83
C SER A 118 -21.73 -6.72 25.11
N ARG A 119 -21.64 -6.20 26.34
CA ARG A 119 -22.43 -5.07 26.78
C ARG A 119 -21.98 -3.79 26.05
N THR A 120 -22.92 -3.12 25.39
CA THR A 120 -22.76 -1.83 24.73
C THR A 120 -23.89 -0.89 25.14
N MET A 121 -23.71 0.42 24.95
CA MET A 121 -24.79 1.38 25.08
C MET A 121 -25.42 1.61 23.70
N VAL A 122 -26.75 1.57 23.64
CA VAL A 122 -27.55 1.94 22.46
C VAL A 122 -28.66 2.84 22.97
N ASP A 123 -28.75 4.06 22.43
CA ASP A 123 -29.74 5.07 22.84
C ASP A 123 -29.83 5.34 24.35
N GLY A 124 -28.70 5.23 25.05
CA GLY A 124 -28.62 5.45 26.50
C GLY A 124 -28.89 4.20 27.35
N GLU A 125 -29.30 3.09 26.75
CA GLU A 125 -29.61 1.85 27.46
C GLU A 125 -28.51 0.77 27.26
N PRO A 126 -28.15 0.01 28.31
CA PRO A 126 -27.21 -1.09 28.18
C PRO A 126 -27.85 -2.30 27.48
N ARG A 127 -27.30 -2.70 26.33
CA ARG A 127 -27.73 -3.87 25.56
C ARG A 127 -26.57 -4.84 25.33
N ASN A 128 -26.85 -6.15 25.28
CA ASN A 128 -25.88 -7.17 24.85
C ASN A 128 -25.88 -7.29 23.32
N GLY A 129 -24.86 -6.71 22.69
CA GLY A 129 -24.71 -6.69 21.24
C GLY A 129 -23.73 -7.75 20.73
N CYS A 130 -23.99 -8.26 19.52
CA CYS A 130 -23.03 -9.06 18.77
C CYS A 130 -21.84 -8.18 18.28
N PRO A 131 -20.71 -8.76 17.84
CA PRO A 131 -19.54 -7.98 17.44
C PRO A 131 -19.81 -6.96 16.32
N ARG A 132 -20.78 -7.24 15.44
CA ARG A 132 -21.19 -6.31 14.37
C ARG A 132 -21.90 -5.09 14.95
N CYS A 133 -22.92 -5.28 15.76
CA CYS A 133 -23.69 -4.19 16.38
C CYS A 133 -22.83 -3.35 17.33
N VAL A 134 -21.94 -3.99 18.09
CA VAL A 134 -21.03 -3.28 19.00
C VAL A 134 -20.01 -2.42 18.26
N ARG A 135 -19.56 -2.82 17.06
CA ARG A 135 -18.71 -1.96 16.24
C ARG A 135 -19.50 -0.79 15.64
N ALA A 136 -20.74 -1.03 15.23
CA ALA A 136 -21.61 0.01 14.67
C ALA A 136 -21.94 1.12 15.69
N SER A 137 -21.99 0.80 16.99
CA SER A 137 -22.18 1.79 18.07
C SER A 137 -20.91 2.56 18.46
N GLN A 138 -19.77 2.27 17.84
CA GLN A 138 -18.48 2.89 18.15
C GLN A 138 -18.07 3.90 17.07
N GLY A 139 -17.28 4.90 17.49
CA GLY A 139 -16.72 5.90 16.60
C GLY A 139 -15.36 6.37 17.07
N SER A 140 -14.69 7.16 16.23
CA SER A 140 -13.40 7.76 16.57
C SER A 140 -13.60 9.04 17.38
N CYS A 141 -13.17 9.04 18.64
CA CYS A 141 -13.28 10.21 19.52
C CYS A 141 -12.60 11.44 18.89
N GLN A 142 -13.28 12.58 18.86
CA GLN A 142 -12.74 13.79 18.22
C GLN A 142 -11.53 14.39 18.96
N ALA A 143 -11.38 14.11 20.26
CA ALA A 143 -10.21 14.54 21.04
C ALA A 143 -9.03 13.55 20.96
N CYS A 144 -9.22 12.29 21.41
CA CYS A 144 -8.11 11.32 21.48
C CYS A 144 -7.98 10.38 20.27
N ARG A 145 -8.86 10.49 19.28
CA ARG A 145 -8.91 9.68 18.03
C ARG A 145 -9.05 8.15 18.19
N ARG A 146 -9.08 7.63 19.42
CA ARG A 146 -9.31 6.19 19.67
C ARG A 146 -10.76 5.81 19.37
N HIS A 147 -10.92 4.69 18.67
CA HIS A 147 -12.21 4.12 18.30
C HIS A 147 -12.87 3.40 19.48
N ARG A 148 -14.04 3.87 19.92
CA ARG A 148 -14.83 3.31 21.03
C ARG A 148 -16.21 3.96 21.12
N VAL A 149 -17.00 3.61 22.14
CA VAL A 149 -18.32 4.23 22.41
C VAL A 149 -18.13 5.72 22.70
N LEU A 150 -18.92 6.56 22.02
CA LEU A 150 -18.88 8.01 22.12
C LEU A 150 -20.14 8.57 22.77
N ILE A 151 -20.00 9.71 23.42
CA ILE A 151 -21.06 10.50 24.06
C ILE A 151 -21.03 11.88 23.39
N LYS A 152 -22.21 12.47 23.18
CA LYS A 152 -22.33 13.85 22.71
C LYS A 152 -22.05 14.78 23.90
N ALA A 153 -20.97 15.53 23.81
CA ALA A 153 -20.62 16.55 24.78
C ALA A 153 -21.56 17.77 24.65
N LEU A 154 -21.59 18.64 25.66
CA LEU A 154 -22.40 19.86 25.67
C LEU A 154 -22.08 20.78 24.47
N ASP A 155 -20.84 20.78 24.01
CA ASP A 155 -20.36 21.53 22.84
C ASP A 155 -20.68 20.83 21.49
N GLY A 156 -21.48 19.75 21.52
CA GLY A 156 -21.86 18.97 20.35
C GLY A 156 -20.80 17.98 19.85
N ARG A 157 -19.60 17.95 20.43
CA ARG A 157 -18.54 17.03 20.00
C ARG A 157 -18.84 15.59 20.41
N LYS A 158 -18.42 14.63 19.58
CA LYS A 158 -18.51 13.19 19.89
C LYS A 158 -17.22 12.73 20.56
N LEU A 159 -17.26 12.59 21.89
CA LEU A 159 -16.11 12.29 22.73
C LEU A 159 -16.26 10.94 23.43
N CYS A 160 -15.16 10.26 23.72
CA CYS A 160 -15.22 9.11 24.62
C CYS A 160 -15.48 9.58 26.07
N LYS A 161 -15.99 8.69 26.93
CA LYS A 161 -16.30 8.99 28.34
C LYS A 161 -15.16 9.74 29.05
N ALA A 162 -13.93 9.22 28.98
CA ALA A 162 -12.77 9.85 29.63
C ALA A 162 -12.48 11.27 29.11
N CYS A 163 -12.54 11.49 27.79
CA CYS A 163 -12.34 12.83 27.22
C CYS A 163 -13.49 13.78 27.55
N ASN A 164 -14.71 13.28 27.71
CA ASN A 164 -15.85 14.11 28.09
C ASN A 164 -15.79 14.52 29.58
N THR A 165 -15.40 13.59 30.46
CA THR A 165 -15.39 13.83 31.91
C THR A 165 -14.15 14.57 32.39
N LEU A 166 -12.97 14.13 31.97
CA LEU A 166 -11.69 14.67 32.47
C LEU A 166 -11.09 15.73 31.55
N LYS A 167 -11.52 15.79 30.28
CA LYS A 167 -10.99 16.68 29.22
C LYS A 167 -9.51 16.42 28.93
N SER A 168 -8.60 16.87 29.80
CA SER A 168 -7.15 16.77 29.68
C SER A 168 -6.53 16.12 30.91
N VAL A 169 -5.44 15.38 30.72
CA VAL A 169 -4.58 14.83 31.78
C VAL A 169 -3.12 15.05 31.41
N LEU A 170 -2.21 15.04 32.38
CA LEU A 170 -0.79 15.16 32.13
C LEU A 170 -0.18 13.82 31.72
N CYS A 171 0.74 13.85 30.77
CA CYS A 171 1.52 12.67 30.40
C CYS A 171 2.49 12.31 31.54
N THR A 172 2.49 11.05 31.99
CA THR A 172 3.39 10.60 33.06
C THR A 172 4.86 10.52 32.66
N ARG A 173 5.20 10.76 31.39
CA ARG A 173 6.58 10.67 30.86
C ARG A 173 7.18 12.04 30.52
N CYS A 174 6.41 12.93 29.90
CA CYS A 174 6.89 14.25 29.48
C CYS A 174 6.17 15.42 30.16
N GLY A 175 5.18 15.17 31.03
CA GLY A 175 4.41 16.22 31.70
C GLY A 175 3.37 16.92 30.84
N GLU A 176 3.50 16.89 29.51
CA GLU A 176 2.59 17.58 28.58
C GLU A 176 1.11 17.21 28.76
N ALA A 177 0.25 18.23 28.63
CA ALA A 177 -1.19 18.07 28.65
C ALA A 177 -1.67 17.29 27.41
N MET A 178 -2.57 16.34 27.62
CA MET A 178 -3.07 15.47 26.55
C MET A 178 -4.53 15.05 26.79
N PRO A 179 -5.26 14.66 25.74
CA PRO A 179 -6.63 14.17 25.91
C PRO A 179 -6.69 12.98 26.87
N ALA A 180 -7.55 13.07 27.88
CA ALA A 180 -7.70 12.06 28.94
C ALA A 180 -7.92 10.62 28.42
N GLY A 181 -8.55 10.50 27.25
CA GLY A 181 -8.77 9.22 26.59
C GLY A 181 -7.49 8.47 26.17
N LEU A 182 -6.32 9.11 26.14
CA LEU A 182 -5.03 8.46 25.85
C LEU A 182 -4.51 7.62 27.02
N GLY A 183 -4.88 7.96 28.26
CA GLY A 183 -4.48 7.23 29.47
C GLY A 183 -3.25 7.84 30.13
N LYS A 184 -2.14 7.09 30.21
CA LYS A 184 -0.92 7.47 30.95
C LYS A 184 0.12 8.21 30.12
N GLU A 185 0.25 7.87 28.85
CA GLU A 185 1.30 8.40 27.96
C GLU A 185 0.69 9.11 26.75
N CYS A 186 1.29 10.24 26.33
CA CYS A 186 0.90 10.96 25.12
C CYS A 186 1.30 10.18 23.87
N LEU A 187 0.72 10.53 22.72
CA LEU A 187 1.00 9.84 21.46
C LEU A 187 2.49 9.91 21.09
N ASN A 188 3.15 11.04 21.33
CA ASN A 188 4.56 11.19 21.01
C ASN A 188 5.43 10.24 21.85
N CYS A 189 5.25 10.26 23.18
CA CYS A 189 5.94 9.37 24.11
C CYS A 189 5.69 7.88 23.79
N PHE A 190 4.45 7.53 23.44
CA PHE A 190 4.08 6.18 23.04
C PHE A 190 4.83 5.74 21.75
N TRP A 191 4.86 6.61 20.73
CA TRP A 191 5.53 6.30 19.47
C TRP A 191 7.05 6.27 19.61
N GLN A 192 7.65 7.15 20.42
CA GLN A 192 9.07 7.12 20.74
C GLN A 192 9.46 5.81 21.43
N LYS A 193 8.71 5.38 22.46
CA LYS A 193 8.93 4.09 23.13
C LYS A 193 8.81 2.92 22.17
N THR A 194 7.79 2.96 21.30
CA THR A 194 7.56 1.93 20.28
C THR A 194 8.69 1.90 19.25
N PHE A 195 9.18 3.06 18.82
CA PHE A 195 10.29 3.19 17.90
C PHE A 195 11.58 2.62 18.50
N GLN A 196 11.94 3.06 19.71
CA GLN A 196 13.12 2.58 20.44
C GLN A 196 13.10 1.06 20.58
N LYS A 197 11.98 0.49 21.04
CA LYS A 197 11.84 -0.97 21.16
C LYS A 197 12.06 -1.68 19.81
N ARG A 198 11.50 -1.15 18.72
CA ARG A 198 11.67 -1.73 17.38
C ARG A 198 13.10 -1.60 16.89
N LEU A 199 13.75 -0.45 17.12
CA LEU A 199 15.15 -0.26 16.74
C LEU A 199 16.06 -1.27 17.44
N THR A 200 15.90 -1.44 18.76
CA THR A 200 16.64 -2.47 19.52
C THR A 200 16.39 -3.87 18.98
N MET A 201 15.12 -4.26 18.81
CA MET A 201 14.79 -5.59 18.27
C MET A 201 15.32 -5.83 16.86
N ASN A 202 15.27 -4.82 15.99
CA ASN A 202 15.73 -4.93 14.61
C ASN A 202 17.26 -4.99 14.53
N THR A 203 17.98 -4.39 15.46
CA THR A 203 19.45 -4.44 15.51
C THR A 203 19.96 -5.88 15.70
N GLU A 204 19.20 -6.72 16.40
CA GLU A 204 19.51 -8.14 16.58
C GLU A 204 19.35 -8.97 15.31
N ALA A 205 18.79 -8.41 14.22
CA ALA A 205 18.68 -9.10 12.94
C ALA A 205 20.02 -9.18 12.18
N PHE A 206 21.03 -8.43 12.60
CA PHE A 206 22.31 -8.30 11.90
C PHE A 206 23.40 -9.13 12.57
N ASN A 207 24.20 -9.82 11.77
CA ASN A 207 25.36 -10.58 12.25
C ASN A 207 26.63 -9.74 12.31
N ALA A 208 26.79 -8.79 11.38
CA ALA A 208 27.97 -7.97 11.26
C ALA A 208 27.87 -6.70 12.11
N ASN A 209 28.93 -6.43 12.88
CA ASN A 209 28.95 -5.28 13.79
C ASN A 209 28.84 -3.94 13.06
N TRP A 210 29.48 -3.82 11.89
CA TRP A 210 29.39 -2.60 11.08
C TRP A 210 27.96 -2.29 10.63
N MET A 211 27.16 -3.32 10.30
CA MET A 211 25.77 -3.15 9.91
C MET A 211 24.89 -2.78 11.12
N ARG A 212 25.14 -3.37 12.29
CA ARG A 212 24.49 -2.97 13.54
C ARG A 212 24.70 -1.48 13.82
N THR A 213 25.96 -1.03 13.77
CA THR A 213 26.32 0.38 13.96
C THR A 213 25.64 1.27 12.93
N LEU A 214 25.71 0.90 11.64
CA LEU A 214 25.09 1.64 10.55
C LEU A 214 23.57 1.78 10.74
N PHE A 215 22.89 0.69 11.08
CA PHE A 215 21.45 0.70 11.29
C PHE A 215 21.02 1.49 12.54
N ILE A 216 21.81 1.45 13.62
CA ILE A 216 21.59 2.30 14.80
C ILE A 216 21.69 3.77 14.42
N GLN A 217 22.76 4.18 13.73
CA GLN A 217 22.95 5.57 13.29
C GLN A 217 21.81 6.04 12.37
N PHE A 218 21.35 5.17 11.46
CA PHE A 218 20.16 5.43 10.65
C PHE A 218 18.90 5.62 11.54
N GLY A 219 18.72 4.75 12.53
CA GLY A 219 17.62 4.82 13.48
C GLY A 219 17.63 6.09 14.33
N GLU A 220 18.79 6.58 14.73
CA GLU A 220 18.94 7.84 15.49
C GLU A 220 18.64 9.06 14.62
N TRP A 221 19.04 9.02 13.34
CA TRP A 221 18.75 10.08 12.38
C TRP A 221 17.29 10.15 11.95
N LEU A 222 16.62 8.99 11.76
CA LEU A 222 15.30 8.91 11.14
C LEU A 222 14.22 9.81 11.80
N PRO A 223 14.10 9.93 13.14
CA PRO A 223 13.13 10.82 13.78
C PRO A 223 13.33 12.31 13.49
N SER A 224 14.52 12.74 13.05
CA SER A 224 14.76 14.13 12.62
C SER A 224 14.09 14.46 11.28
N GLN A 225 13.81 13.43 10.47
CA GLN A 225 13.29 13.59 9.11
C GLN A 225 11.79 13.34 9.01
N VAL A 226 11.25 12.50 9.91
CA VAL A 226 9.85 12.13 9.92
C VAL A 226 9.34 12.08 11.36
N SER A 227 8.04 12.31 11.56
CA SER A 227 7.46 12.20 12.90
C SER A 227 7.70 10.82 13.53
N MET A 228 7.81 10.77 14.86
CA MET A 228 8.02 9.52 15.62
C MET A 228 7.05 8.40 15.23
N MET A 229 5.80 8.73 14.92
CA MET A 229 4.83 7.76 14.42
C MET A 229 5.27 7.14 13.08
N LYS A 230 5.70 7.97 12.13
CA LYS A 230 6.17 7.51 10.82
C LYS A 230 7.46 6.72 10.96
N ALA A 231 8.40 7.15 11.81
CA ALA A 231 9.63 6.42 12.11
C ALA A 231 9.32 5.03 12.68
N ALA A 232 8.51 4.94 13.75
CA ALA A 232 8.06 3.69 14.35
C ALA A 232 7.43 2.75 13.33
N ARG A 233 6.55 3.26 12.46
CA ARG A 233 5.84 2.44 11.46
C ARG A 233 6.73 1.97 10.31
N SER A 234 7.78 2.70 9.97
CA SER A 234 8.61 2.44 8.79
C SER A 234 9.92 1.71 9.09
N ILE A 235 10.44 1.75 10.32
CA ILE A 235 11.75 1.16 10.66
C ILE A 235 11.85 -0.34 10.33
N ASN A 236 10.79 -1.12 10.55
CA ASN A 236 10.77 -2.55 10.20
C ASN A 236 10.76 -2.79 8.69
N ARG A 237 10.18 -1.87 7.91
CA ARG A 237 10.23 -1.96 6.45
C ARG A 237 11.65 -1.67 5.95
N TYR A 238 12.35 -0.73 6.58
CA TYR A 238 13.73 -0.42 6.23
C TYR A 238 14.69 -1.53 6.65
N LEU A 239 14.42 -2.27 7.73
CA LEU A 239 15.21 -3.45 8.13
C LEU A 239 15.48 -4.39 6.94
N VAL A 240 14.46 -4.69 6.13
CA VAL A 240 14.59 -5.59 4.96
C VAL A 240 15.67 -5.11 3.98
N PHE A 241 15.80 -3.79 3.79
CA PHE A 241 16.82 -3.21 2.91
C PHE A 241 18.23 -3.44 3.48
N PHE A 242 18.44 -3.16 4.76
CA PHE A 242 19.74 -3.29 5.41
C PHE A 242 20.16 -4.76 5.57
N VAL A 243 19.22 -5.68 5.85
CA VAL A 243 19.52 -7.12 5.92
C VAL A 243 20.00 -7.63 4.57
N GLU A 244 19.37 -7.19 3.49
CA GLU A 244 19.79 -7.58 2.15
C GLU A 244 21.17 -6.98 1.80
N ILE A 245 21.51 -5.78 2.28
CA ILE A 245 22.86 -5.25 2.12
C ILE A 245 23.90 -6.12 2.85
N GLU A 246 23.66 -6.47 4.12
CA GLU A 246 24.59 -7.31 4.90
C GLU A 246 24.78 -8.69 4.26
N ARG A 247 23.71 -9.25 3.69
CA ARG A 247 23.75 -10.56 3.05
C ARG A 247 24.62 -10.59 1.80
N GLN A 248 24.60 -9.51 1.00
CA GLN A 248 25.24 -9.48 -0.31
C GLN A 248 26.64 -8.90 -0.27
N TRP A 249 26.92 -7.98 0.66
CA TRP A 249 28.21 -7.28 0.72
C TRP A 249 28.83 -7.32 2.12
N PRO A 250 30.14 -7.58 2.23
CA PRO A 250 30.85 -7.56 3.51
C PRO A 250 31.01 -6.14 4.09
N THR A 251 30.85 -5.11 3.26
CA THR A 251 30.92 -3.69 3.61
C THR A 251 29.84 -2.92 2.87
N LEU A 252 29.66 -1.62 3.16
CA LEU A 252 28.68 -0.79 2.45
C LEU A 252 29.05 -0.72 0.95
N PRO A 253 28.16 -1.17 0.03
CA PRO A 253 28.43 -1.16 -1.40
C PRO A 253 28.34 0.23 -2.02
N ALA A 254 28.96 0.38 -3.20
CA ALA A 254 28.84 1.58 -4.01
C ALA A 254 27.42 1.72 -4.60
N TYR A 255 27.06 2.94 -5.03
CA TYR A 255 25.73 3.21 -5.57
C TYR A 255 25.41 2.36 -6.81
N ALA A 256 26.39 2.12 -7.68
CA ALA A 256 26.22 1.31 -8.88
C ALA A 256 25.82 -0.14 -8.55
N GLU A 257 26.44 -0.73 -7.53
CA GLU A 257 26.13 -2.08 -7.05
C GLU A 257 24.72 -2.15 -6.45
N LEU A 258 24.33 -1.13 -5.67
CA LEU A 258 22.98 -1.00 -5.14
C LEU A 258 21.93 -0.89 -6.24
N VAL A 259 22.19 -0.10 -7.29
CA VAL A 259 21.28 0.05 -8.43
C VAL A 259 21.17 -1.23 -9.23
N HIS A 260 22.29 -1.94 -9.41
CA HIS A 260 22.30 -3.22 -10.11
C HIS A 260 21.44 -4.26 -9.39
N HIS A 261 21.62 -4.41 -8.07
CA HIS A 261 20.89 -5.39 -7.26
C HIS A 261 19.43 -5.01 -7.01
N PHE A 262 19.17 -3.81 -6.48
CA PHE A 262 17.83 -3.41 -6.06
C PHE A 262 16.99 -2.78 -7.18
N THR A 263 17.59 -2.44 -8.32
CA THR A 263 17.01 -1.60 -9.37
C THR A 263 16.73 -0.16 -8.95
N ALA A 264 16.63 0.73 -9.94
CA ALA A 264 16.27 2.13 -9.69
C ALA A 264 14.87 2.30 -9.05
N ASP A 265 13.90 1.40 -9.32
CA ASP A 265 12.58 1.45 -8.68
C ASP A 265 12.61 0.94 -7.24
N GLY A 266 13.37 -0.12 -6.96
CA GLY A 266 13.56 -0.62 -5.60
C GLY A 266 14.20 0.43 -4.69
N LEU A 267 15.26 1.09 -5.16
CA LEU A 267 15.88 2.19 -4.42
C LEU A 267 14.96 3.40 -4.25
N ARG A 268 14.06 3.68 -5.21
CA ARG A 268 13.03 4.73 -5.07
C ARG A 268 12.08 4.43 -3.90
N ARG A 269 11.71 3.17 -3.69
CA ARG A 269 10.87 2.76 -2.53
C ARG A 269 11.62 2.91 -1.20
N MET A 270 12.96 2.81 -1.25
CA MET A 270 13.86 3.02 -0.13
C MET A 270 14.46 4.44 -0.09
N ARG A 271 13.71 5.46 -0.56
CA ARG A 271 14.19 6.85 -0.65
C ARG A 271 14.77 7.40 0.65
N ILE A 272 14.18 7.10 1.80
CA ILE A 272 14.64 7.64 3.10
C ILE A 272 15.98 7.02 3.52
N PRO A 273 16.14 5.67 3.54
CA PRO A 273 17.45 5.05 3.69
C PRO A 273 18.49 5.56 2.69
N MET A 274 18.14 5.71 1.41
CA MET A 274 19.06 6.21 0.40
C MET A 274 19.50 7.66 0.64
N ALA A 275 18.57 8.55 1.03
CA ALA A 275 18.88 9.93 1.37
C ALA A 275 19.82 10.04 2.59
N TRP A 276 19.71 9.10 3.51
CA TRP A 276 20.62 9.00 4.65
C TRP A 276 22.01 8.50 4.23
N LEU A 277 22.09 7.42 3.44
CA LEU A 277 23.36 6.92 2.93
C LEU A 277 24.11 7.98 2.11
N GLN A 278 23.37 8.80 1.35
CA GLN A 278 23.93 9.95 0.65
C GLN A 278 24.51 11.01 1.60
N SER A 279 23.70 11.48 2.55
CA SER A 279 24.04 12.65 3.37
C SER A 279 25.00 12.32 4.52
N ALA A 280 24.83 11.16 5.18
CA ALA A 280 25.56 10.80 6.38
C ALA A 280 26.71 9.81 6.12
N GLN A 281 26.72 9.10 4.98
CA GLN A 281 27.75 8.12 4.64
C GLN A 281 28.49 8.44 3.34
N GLY A 282 28.19 9.60 2.72
CA GLY A 282 28.90 10.06 1.54
C GLY A 282 28.70 9.21 0.29
N LEU A 283 27.61 8.43 0.21
CA LEU A 283 27.31 7.60 -0.95
C LEU A 283 27.03 8.50 -2.17
N ALA A 284 28.01 8.62 -3.07
CA ALA A 284 27.88 9.38 -4.31
C ALA A 284 26.82 8.73 -5.21
N VAL A 285 25.70 9.42 -5.41
CA VAL A 285 24.66 8.97 -6.33
C VAL A 285 24.95 9.50 -7.72
N ASP A 286 25.21 8.56 -8.61
CA ASP A 286 25.45 8.82 -10.01
C ASP A 286 24.13 8.81 -10.79
N SER A 287 23.72 9.99 -11.26
CA SER A 287 22.51 10.16 -12.07
C SER A 287 22.59 9.43 -13.43
N GLU A 288 23.78 9.25 -13.98
CA GLU A 288 24.01 8.55 -15.24
C GLU A 288 23.76 7.05 -15.05
N VAL A 289 24.32 6.46 -13.99
CA VAL A 289 24.10 5.03 -13.63
C VAL A 289 22.61 4.74 -13.41
N ARG A 290 21.89 5.64 -12.75
CA ARG A 290 20.45 5.50 -12.55
C ARG A 290 19.66 5.52 -13.86
N THR A 291 20.07 6.40 -14.77
CA THR A 291 19.44 6.55 -16.10
C THR A 291 19.73 5.32 -16.95
N SER A 292 20.99 4.88 -17.00
CA SER A 292 21.42 3.68 -17.71
C SER A 292 20.67 2.42 -17.25
N SER A 293 20.61 2.16 -15.93
CA SER A 293 19.82 1.04 -15.38
C SER A 293 18.34 1.09 -15.75
N SER A 294 17.78 2.29 -15.91
CA SER A 294 16.39 2.48 -16.32
C SER A 294 16.19 2.18 -17.81
N GLU A 295 17.12 2.59 -18.66
CA GLU A 295 17.09 2.32 -20.09
C GLU A 295 17.35 0.83 -20.37
N GLN A 296 18.34 0.23 -19.72
CA GLN A 296 18.67 -1.20 -19.83
C GLN A 296 17.49 -2.10 -19.45
N ARG A 297 16.76 -1.79 -18.37
CA ARG A 297 15.54 -2.53 -18.01
C ARG A 297 14.48 -2.47 -19.11
N ARG A 298 14.23 -1.29 -19.69
CA ARG A 298 13.26 -1.10 -20.78
C ARG A 298 13.67 -1.84 -22.04
N ILE A 299 14.97 -1.88 -22.34
CA ILE A 299 15.55 -2.69 -23.42
C ILE A 299 15.24 -4.17 -23.16
N MET A 300 15.56 -4.69 -21.98
CA MET A 300 15.31 -6.09 -21.64
C MET A 300 13.83 -6.46 -21.69
N THR A 301 12.95 -5.58 -21.21
CA THR A 301 11.49 -5.78 -21.35
C THR A 301 11.05 -5.86 -22.81
N THR A 302 11.65 -5.06 -23.70
CA THR A 302 11.34 -5.08 -25.13
C THR A 302 11.80 -6.37 -25.78
N LEU A 303 12.99 -6.87 -25.41
CA LEU A 303 13.53 -8.13 -25.93
C LEU A 303 12.73 -9.34 -25.43
N ALA A 304 12.37 -9.37 -24.14
CA ALA A 304 11.62 -10.46 -23.52
C ALA A 304 10.17 -10.59 -24.03
N ALA A 305 9.64 -9.57 -24.73
CA ALA A 305 8.30 -9.62 -25.30
C ALA A 305 8.18 -10.58 -26.50
N PHE A 306 9.29 -11.08 -27.03
CA PHE A 306 9.32 -11.97 -28.20
C PHE A 306 9.86 -13.35 -27.77
N PRO A 307 9.03 -14.41 -27.81
CA PRO A 307 9.50 -15.77 -27.59
C PRO A 307 10.44 -16.23 -28.71
N ASP A 308 11.18 -17.31 -28.49
CA ASP A 308 12.15 -17.85 -29.45
C ASP A 308 11.52 -18.07 -30.84
N GLY A 309 12.20 -17.60 -31.88
CA GLY A 309 11.69 -17.56 -33.25
C GLY A 309 12.45 -16.57 -34.13
N LEU A 310 11.97 -16.38 -35.36
CA LEU A 310 12.52 -15.45 -36.35
C LEU A 310 12.48 -14.00 -35.84
N LYS A 311 11.36 -13.58 -35.22
CA LYS A 311 11.25 -12.23 -34.66
C LYS A 311 12.25 -11.98 -33.53
N HIS A 312 12.41 -12.94 -32.63
CA HIS A 312 13.37 -12.89 -31.54
C HIS A 312 14.81 -12.82 -32.06
N THR A 313 15.14 -13.65 -33.05
CA THR A 313 16.46 -13.69 -33.68
C THR A 313 16.79 -12.36 -34.35
N ALA A 314 15.85 -11.79 -35.10
CA ALA A 314 16.03 -10.50 -35.76
C ALA A 314 16.20 -9.34 -34.77
N LEU A 315 15.38 -9.29 -33.71
CA LEU A 315 15.44 -8.22 -32.72
C LEU A 315 16.73 -8.28 -31.88
N ASN A 316 17.13 -9.48 -31.44
CA ASN A 316 18.37 -9.66 -30.68
C ASN A 316 19.62 -9.40 -31.54
N GLY A 317 19.64 -9.85 -32.79
CA GLY A 317 20.74 -9.53 -33.69
C GLY A 317 20.85 -8.03 -33.98
N TYR A 318 19.71 -7.33 -34.12
CA TYR A 318 19.70 -5.87 -34.22
C TYR A 318 20.18 -5.19 -32.94
N TYR A 319 19.77 -5.68 -31.77
CA TYR A 319 20.28 -5.19 -30.48
C TYR A 319 21.79 -5.31 -30.38
N ARG A 320 22.38 -6.45 -30.74
CA ARG A 320 23.84 -6.64 -30.78
C ARG A 320 24.52 -5.66 -31.74
N ASN A 321 23.93 -5.39 -32.92
CA ASN A 321 24.44 -4.37 -33.85
C ASN A 321 24.39 -2.96 -33.28
N LEU A 322 23.42 -2.66 -32.41
CA LEU A 322 23.31 -1.37 -31.75
C LEU A 322 24.28 -1.24 -30.57
N LEU A 323 24.52 -2.33 -29.83
CA LEU A 323 25.50 -2.34 -28.74
C LEU A 323 26.92 -2.03 -29.22
N SER A 324 27.35 -2.61 -30.34
CA SER A 324 28.69 -2.30 -30.89
C SER A 324 28.85 -0.81 -31.25
N ARG A 325 27.77 -0.11 -31.61
CA ARG A 325 27.79 1.34 -31.85
C ARG A 325 27.88 2.17 -30.58
N VAL A 326 27.32 1.64 -29.47
CA VAL A 326 27.45 2.24 -28.14
C VAL A 326 28.89 2.10 -27.65
N GLU A 327 29.49 0.92 -27.81
CA GLU A 327 30.91 0.67 -27.48
C GLU A 327 31.85 1.59 -28.28
N GLN A 328 31.50 1.89 -29.54
CA GLN A 328 32.22 2.84 -30.40
C GLN A 328 31.91 4.32 -30.10
N GLY A 329 31.04 4.63 -29.13
CA GLY A 329 30.71 6.01 -28.74
C GLY A 329 29.83 6.77 -29.76
N THR A 330 29.33 6.11 -30.79
CA THR A 330 28.54 6.74 -31.87
C THR A 330 27.05 6.85 -31.57
N THR A 331 26.57 6.18 -30.51
CA THR A 331 25.15 6.14 -30.12
C THR A 331 25.04 5.98 -28.60
N SER A 332 23.97 6.51 -27.99
CA SER A 332 23.67 6.36 -26.56
C SER A 332 22.68 5.23 -26.28
N GLU A 333 22.66 4.69 -25.05
CA GLU A 333 21.67 3.68 -24.62
C GLU A 333 20.21 4.14 -24.83
N ARG A 334 19.94 5.44 -24.67
CA ARG A 334 18.62 6.02 -24.92
C ARG A 334 18.19 5.85 -26.38
N SER A 335 19.12 6.06 -27.31
CA SER A 335 18.89 5.87 -28.73
C SER A 335 18.71 4.39 -29.08
N VAL A 336 19.48 3.50 -28.45
CA VAL A 336 19.28 2.04 -28.56
C VAL A 336 17.88 1.64 -28.12
N ARG A 337 17.44 2.09 -26.93
CA ARG A 337 16.08 1.83 -26.44
C ARG A 337 15.00 2.32 -27.41
N LEU A 338 15.15 3.54 -27.95
CA LEU A 338 14.18 4.09 -28.90
C LEU A 338 14.11 3.27 -30.20
N ALA A 339 15.27 2.91 -30.75
CA ALA A 339 15.37 2.08 -31.95
C ALA A 339 14.78 0.69 -31.74
N LEU A 340 15.07 0.03 -30.61
CA LEU A 340 14.50 -1.27 -30.27
C LEU A 340 13.00 -1.22 -30.05
N LYS A 341 12.49 -0.18 -29.40
CA LYS A 341 11.04 0.00 -29.23
C LYS A 341 10.34 0.04 -30.61
N SER A 342 10.86 0.84 -31.53
CA SER A 342 10.32 0.93 -32.88
C SER A 342 10.45 -0.40 -33.66
N ALA A 343 11.58 -1.11 -33.52
CA ALA A 343 11.77 -2.43 -34.10
C ALA A 343 10.76 -3.46 -33.54
N GLY A 344 10.51 -3.44 -32.23
CA GLY A 344 9.49 -4.27 -31.59
C GLY A 344 8.07 -3.98 -32.12
N GLU A 345 7.70 -2.70 -32.22
CA GLU A 345 6.41 -2.29 -32.82
C GLU A 345 6.28 -2.77 -34.27
N ALA A 346 7.35 -2.72 -35.05
CA ALA A 346 7.42 -3.26 -36.41
C ALA A 346 7.20 -4.78 -36.47
N LEU A 347 7.80 -5.54 -35.55
CA LEU A 347 7.61 -6.99 -35.47
C LEU A 347 6.18 -7.36 -35.06
N LEU A 348 5.59 -6.62 -34.11
CA LEU A 348 4.19 -6.82 -33.69
C LEU A 348 3.19 -6.50 -34.80
N ALA A 349 3.50 -5.53 -35.67
CA ALA A 349 2.64 -5.17 -36.81
C ALA A 349 2.46 -6.30 -37.84
N CYS A 350 3.31 -7.35 -37.80
CA CYS A 350 3.19 -8.53 -38.65
C CYS A 350 2.13 -9.54 -38.15
N GLY A 351 1.50 -9.26 -37.00
CA GLY A 351 0.54 -10.13 -36.31
C GLY A 351 1.20 -10.86 -35.14
N PRO A 352 0.52 -11.00 -33.99
CA PRO A 352 1.10 -11.59 -32.78
C PRO A 352 1.46 -13.08 -32.95
N ASP A 353 0.64 -13.84 -33.68
CA ASP A 353 0.78 -15.30 -33.82
C ASP A 353 1.60 -15.75 -35.03
N ARG A 354 2.07 -14.81 -35.86
CA ARG A 354 2.90 -15.10 -37.04
C ARG A 354 4.35 -14.87 -36.71
N ASP A 355 5.19 -15.90 -36.81
CA ASP A 355 6.65 -15.73 -36.67
C ASP A 355 7.30 -15.35 -38.01
N ASP A 356 6.89 -14.21 -38.56
CA ASP A 356 7.47 -13.63 -39.78
C ASP A 356 8.02 -12.23 -39.53
N LEU A 357 8.93 -11.81 -40.40
CA LEU A 357 9.58 -10.50 -40.36
C LEU A 357 8.81 -9.46 -41.18
N PRO A 358 9.02 -8.17 -40.90
CA PRO A 358 8.37 -7.10 -41.62
C PRO A 358 8.53 -7.14 -43.14
N SER A 359 7.46 -6.77 -43.84
CA SER A 359 7.44 -6.45 -45.26
C SER A 359 7.21 -4.96 -45.46
N THR A 360 7.41 -4.46 -46.69
CA THR A 360 7.07 -3.06 -47.03
C THR A 360 5.63 -2.73 -46.65
N GLN A 361 4.68 -3.65 -46.89
CA GLN A 361 3.27 -3.43 -46.57
C GLN A 361 3.01 -3.33 -45.06
N SER A 362 3.61 -4.21 -44.24
CA SER A 362 3.43 -4.14 -42.78
C SER A 362 4.08 -2.88 -42.18
N MET A 363 5.21 -2.44 -42.74
CA MET A 363 5.84 -1.18 -42.37
C MET A 363 4.99 0.04 -42.73
N LEU A 364 4.38 0.05 -43.92
CA LEU A 364 3.46 1.12 -44.31
C LEU A 364 2.20 1.15 -43.43
N ALA A 365 1.67 -0.02 -43.04
CA ALA A 365 0.55 -0.10 -42.11
C ALA A 365 0.90 0.45 -40.71
N LEU A 366 2.10 0.17 -40.20
CA LEU A 366 2.60 0.75 -38.96
C LEU A 366 2.77 2.28 -39.08
N LEU A 367 3.42 2.75 -40.15
CA LEU A 367 3.65 4.17 -40.40
C LEU A 367 2.35 4.97 -40.57
N ARG A 368 1.27 4.34 -41.04
CA ARG A 368 -0.05 4.97 -41.09
C ARG A 368 -0.58 5.31 -39.70
N LYS A 369 -0.29 4.48 -38.69
CA LYS A 369 -0.66 4.72 -37.28
C LYS A 369 0.32 5.69 -36.61
N SER A 370 1.61 5.50 -36.84
CA SER A 370 2.71 6.21 -36.19
C SER A 370 3.72 6.77 -37.21
N PRO A 371 3.39 7.83 -37.96
CA PRO A 371 4.27 8.35 -39.01
C PRO A 371 5.65 8.80 -38.52
N GLY A 372 5.73 9.27 -37.27
CA GLY A 372 6.96 9.77 -36.64
C GLY A 372 8.03 8.71 -36.35
N SER A 373 7.74 7.41 -36.45
CA SER A 373 8.72 6.35 -36.19
C SER A 373 9.61 6.02 -37.40
N ALA A 374 9.40 6.64 -38.57
CA ALA A 374 10.15 6.33 -39.79
C ALA A 374 11.68 6.45 -39.61
N ALA A 375 12.14 7.47 -38.89
CA ALA A 375 13.56 7.69 -38.64
C ALA A 375 14.18 6.56 -37.78
N SER A 376 13.49 6.16 -36.70
CA SER A 376 13.96 5.08 -35.81
C SER A 376 13.85 3.68 -36.45
N LEU A 377 12.92 3.49 -37.40
CA LEU A 377 12.77 2.24 -38.15
C LEU A 377 13.81 2.05 -39.25
N THR A 378 14.36 3.14 -39.81
CA THR A 378 15.29 3.06 -40.95
C THR A 378 16.50 2.16 -40.65
N GLY A 379 17.08 2.26 -39.45
CA GLY A 379 18.21 1.43 -39.04
C GLY A 379 17.86 -0.06 -38.96
N PHE A 380 16.65 -0.39 -38.46
CA PHE A 380 16.18 -1.76 -38.37
C PHE A 380 15.89 -2.35 -39.75
N VAL A 381 15.27 -1.57 -40.65
CA VAL A 381 15.01 -1.99 -42.02
C VAL A 381 16.30 -2.27 -42.78
N LEU A 382 17.31 -1.40 -42.66
CA LEU A 382 18.63 -1.65 -43.25
C LEU A 382 19.26 -2.94 -42.72
N TYR A 383 19.13 -3.19 -41.42
CA TYR A 383 19.59 -4.43 -40.80
C TYR A 383 18.83 -5.66 -41.33
N LEU A 384 17.50 -5.60 -41.46
CA LEU A 384 16.70 -6.69 -42.01
C LEU A 384 17.04 -6.98 -43.48
N ASN A 385 17.18 -5.94 -44.30
CA ASN A 385 17.54 -6.09 -45.70
C ASN A 385 18.93 -6.75 -45.83
N LYS A 386 19.89 -6.37 -44.99
CA LYS A 386 21.25 -6.93 -45.00
C LYS A 386 21.31 -8.37 -44.44
N SER A 387 20.71 -8.62 -43.28
CA SER A 387 20.93 -9.85 -42.51
C SER A 387 19.90 -10.94 -42.78
N PHE A 388 18.73 -10.58 -43.32
CA PHE A 388 17.62 -11.49 -43.59
C PHE A 388 17.17 -11.44 -45.06
N ASN A 389 17.97 -10.83 -45.94
CA ASN A 389 17.72 -10.66 -47.37
C ASN A 389 16.31 -10.14 -47.67
N ARG A 390 15.83 -9.18 -46.86
CA ARG A 390 14.54 -8.54 -47.10
C ARG A 390 14.71 -7.43 -48.15
N ALA A 391 13.67 -7.21 -48.95
CA ALA A 391 13.62 -6.16 -49.97
C ALA A 391 12.65 -5.05 -49.56
N ILE A 392 12.78 -4.54 -48.33
CA ILE A 392 11.91 -3.48 -47.82
C ILE A 392 12.34 -2.15 -48.43
N ASP A 393 11.40 -1.45 -49.09
CA ASP A 393 11.65 -0.18 -49.74
C ASP A 393 11.63 0.99 -48.73
N ILE A 394 12.82 1.45 -48.39
CA ILE A 394 13.03 2.56 -47.46
C ILE A 394 12.56 3.90 -48.04
N GLN A 395 12.69 4.10 -49.36
CA GLN A 395 12.31 5.37 -49.99
C GLN A 395 10.78 5.51 -49.99
N LEU A 396 10.07 4.45 -50.37
CA LEU A 396 8.62 4.40 -50.30
C LEU A 396 8.13 4.61 -48.85
N MET A 397 8.77 3.98 -47.86
CA MET A 397 8.44 4.20 -46.44
C MET A 397 8.57 5.67 -46.04
N LYS A 398 9.67 6.33 -46.41
CA LYS A 398 9.89 7.76 -46.07
C LYS A 398 8.87 8.67 -46.76
N GLN A 399 8.57 8.41 -48.03
CA GLN A 399 7.59 9.18 -48.79
C GLN A 399 6.19 9.04 -48.17
N ARG A 400 5.76 7.80 -47.88
CA ARG A 400 4.45 7.53 -47.28
C ARG A 400 4.35 8.03 -45.84
N ALA A 401 5.41 7.94 -45.05
CA ALA A 401 5.44 8.50 -43.69
C ALA A 401 5.19 10.01 -43.70
N ARG A 402 5.80 10.77 -44.63
CA ARG A 402 5.54 12.22 -44.77
C ARG A 402 4.07 12.49 -45.11
N LEU A 403 3.52 11.75 -46.07
CA LEU A 403 2.12 11.86 -46.46
C LEU A 403 1.17 11.52 -45.30
N TYR A 404 1.40 10.43 -44.57
CA TYR A 404 0.59 10.08 -43.40
C TYR A 404 0.74 11.06 -42.24
N ALA A 405 1.93 11.65 -42.05
CA ALA A 405 2.13 12.70 -41.05
C ALA A 405 1.32 13.95 -41.37
N GLN A 406 1.24 14.33 -42.65
CA GLN A 406 0.43 15.44 -43.13
C GLN A 406 -1.06 15.15 -42.93
N GLN A 407 -1.56 14.01 -43.41
CA GLN A 407 -2.96 13.61 -43.25
C GLN A 407 -3.38 13.52 -41.77
N LYS A 408 -2.49 13.03 -40.91
CA LYS A 408 -2.75 12.97 -39.46
C LYS A 408 -2.84 14.36 -38.85
N LEU A 409 -1.98 15.29 -39.28
CA LEU A 409 -2.01 16.67 -38.82
C LEU A 409 -3.29 17.38 -39.29
N GLU A 410 -3.68 17.22 -40.55
CA GLU A 410 -4.94 17.75 -41.11
C GLU A 410 -6.15 17.26 -40.31
N ARG A 411 -6.22 15.95 -40.04
CA ARG A 411 -7.30 15.39 -39.22
C ARG A 411 -7.33 15.96 -37.81
N GLN A 412 -6.18 16.13 -37.16
CA GLN A 412 -6.10 16.73 -35.83
C GLN A 412 -6.54 18.19 -35.82
N ILE A 413 -6.27 18.93 -36.90
CA ILE A 413 -6.75 20.31 -37.07
C ILE A 413 -8.28 20.33 -37.17
N LEU A 414 -8.87 19.48 -38.01
CA LEU A 414 -10.32 19.37 -38.16
C LEU A 414 -11.03 18.93 -36.86
N ASP A 415 -10.47 17.96 -36.14
CA ASP A 415 -11.01 17.50 -34.86
C ASP A 415 -11.05 18.67 -33.84
N LEU A 416 -10.00 19.50 -33.79
CA LEU A 416 -9.96 20.68 -32.90
C LEU A 416 -10.91 21.79 -33.33
N VAL A 417 -11.15 21.97 -34.63
CA VAL A 417 -12.17 22.91 -35.15
C VAL A 417 -13.56 22.48 -34.66
N GLN A 418 -13.91 21.19 -34.77
CA GLN A 418 -15.19 20.66 -34.30
C GLN A 418 -15.35 20.81 -32.77
N GLU A 419 -14.31 20.50 -32.00
CA GLU A 419 -14.30 20.71 -30.54
C GLU A 419 -14.51 22.20 -30.18
N ALA A 420 -13.80 23.10 -30.86
CA ALA A 420 -13.89 24.55 -30.62
C ALA A 420 -15.28 25.10 -30.93
N GLN A 421 -15.87 24.71 -32.06
CA GLN A 421 -17.23 25.09 -32.47
C GLN A 421 -18.30 24.55 -31.51
N SER A 422 -18.01 23.42 -30.84
CA SER A 422 -18.86 22.85 -29.78
C SER A 422 -18.69 23.54 -28.42
N GLY A 423 -17.87 24.60 -28.33
CA GLY A 423 -17.65 25.40 -27.13
C GLY A 423 -16.52 24.92 -26.21
N VAL A 424 -15.71 23.94 -26.65
CA VAL A 424 -14.55 23.46 -25.88
C VAL A 424 -13.37 24.43 -26.03
N GLN A 425 -12.69 24.74 -24.93
CA GLN A 425 -11.42 25.48 -24.97
C GLN A 425 -10.31 24.58 -25.53
N VAL A 426 -9.71 24.96 -26.65
CA VAL A 426 -8.74 24.17 -27.41
C VAL A 426 -7.42 24.89 -27.66
N GLU A 427 -7.29 26.15 -27.26
CA GLU A 427 -6.26 27.10 -27.67
C GLU A 427 -4.84 26.58 -27.40
N GLU A 428 -4.61 25.96 -26.23
CA GLU A 428 -3.32 25.35 -25.87
C GLU A 428 -2.91 24.20 -26.82
N ARG A 429 -3.88 23.46 -27.36
CA ARG A 429 -3.66 22.36 -28.33
C ARG A 429 -3.64 22.85 -29.77
N TRP A 430 -4.45 23.88 -30.08
CA TRP A 430 -4.58 24.49 -31.39
C TRP A 430 -3.30 25.16 -31.84
N ILE A 431 -2.75 26.07 -31.02
CA ILE A 431 -1.58 26.89 -31.35
C ILE A 431 -0.39 26.07 -31.89
N PRO A 432 0.11 25.02 -31.21
CA PRO A 432 1.25 24.26 -31.70
C PRO A 432 0.94 23.48 -32.99
N LEU A 433 -0.29 23.01 -33.18
CA LEU A 433 -0.68 22.27 -34.39
C LEU A 433 -0.92 23.21 -35.58
N ALA A 434 -1.53 24.37 -35.36
CA ALA A 434 -1.77 25.39 -36.36
C ALA A 434 -0.45 25.97 -36.89
N LEU A 435 0.50 26.30 -35.99
CA LEU A 435 1.86 26.71 -36.39
C LEU A 435 2.57 25.64 -37.22
N LYS A 436 2.37 24.36 -36.88
CA LYS A 436 2.94 23.25 -37.64
C LYS A 436 2.27 23.07 -39.00
N HIS A 437 0.96 23.24 -39.07
CA HIS A 437 0.17 23.03 -40.29
C HIS A 437 0.33 24.18 -41.28
N PHE A 438 0.05 25.42 -40.86
CA PHE A 438 0.06 26.60 -41.72
C PHE A 438 1.46 27.16 -41.97
N HIS A 439 2.36 27.07 -40.97
CA HIS A 439 3.69 27.72 -41.01
C HIS A 439 4.87 26.76 -41.01
N ARG A 440 4.62 25.44 -41.00
CA ARG A 440 5.65 24.37 -40.97
C ARG A 440 6.62 24.46 -39.78
N VAL A 441 6.22 25.15 -38.70
CA VAL A 441 7.02 25.29 -37.48
C VAL A 441 6.95 23.97 -36.69
N SER A 442 8.04 23.21 -36.69
CA SER A 442 8.04 21.83 -36.18
C SER A 442 8.49 21.69 -34.71
N ARG A 443 9.03 22.74 -34.10
CA ARG A 443 9.56 22.70 -32.73
C ARG A 443 9.37 24.05 -32.04
N ILE A 444 8.71 24.02 -30.89
CA ILE A 444 8.62 25.16 -29.96
C ILE A 444 9.59 24.85 -28.82
N PRO A 445 10.63 25.68 -28.58
CA PRO A 445 11.62 25.41 -27.53
C PRO A 445 10.99 25.37 -26.12
N PRO A 446 11.44 24.47 -25.24
CA PRO A 446 10.94 24.42 -23.86
C PRO A 446 11.29 25.72 -23.11
N GLY A 447 10.30 26.35 -22.48
CA GLY A 447 10.48 27.56 -21.67
C GLY A 447 10.27 28.89 -22.43
N GLU A 448 9.96 28.86 -23.72
CA GLU A 448 9.56 30.07 -24.45
C GLU A 448 8.09 30.43 -24.16
N HIS A 449 7.87 31.68 -23.80
CA HIS A 449 6.53 32.22 -23.62
C HIS A 449 5.94 32.58 -24.99
N LEU A 450 4.99 31.77 -25.46
CA LEU A 450 4.14 32.12 -26.59
C LEU A 450 3.28 33.32 -26.18
N ARG A 451 3.42 34.45 -26.89
CA ARG A 451 2.50 35.59 -26.73
C ARG A 451 1.41 35.45 -27.77
N VAL A 452 0.17 35.35 -27.30
CA VAL A 452 -1.03 35.25 -28.13
C VAL A 452 -1.80 36.56 -28.03
N ARG A 453 -2.13 37.16 -29.17
CA ARG A 453 -2.99 38.33 -29.27
C ARG A 453 -4.15 37.99 -30.20
N ALA A 454 -5.37 38.37 -29.82
CA ALA A 454 -6.51 38.29 -30.73
C ALA A 454 -6.26 39.23 -31.93
N ALA A 455 -6.57 38.75 -33.14
CA ALA A 455 -6.56 39.55 -34.35
C ALA A 455 -7.98 40.01 -34.66
N ASP A 456 -8.13 41.24 -35.17
CA ASP A 456 -9.43 41.83 -35.52
C ASP A 456 -10.15 41.06 -36.65
N GLU A 457 -9.42 40.23 -37.41
CA GLU A 457 -9.90 39.46 -38.57
C GLU A 457 -10.28 38.00 -38.22
N GLY A 458 -10.71 37.71 -36.99
CA GLY A 458 -11.16 36.37 -36.61
C GLY A 458 -10.04 35.33 -36.52
N GLY A 459 -8.84 35.76 -36.10
CA GLY A 459 -7.65 34.93 -35.95
C GLY A 459 -6.83 35.25 -34.69
N LEU A 460 -5.66 34.62 -34.56
CA LEU A 460 -4.74 34.76 -33.45
C LEU A 460 -3.33 35.08 -33.97
N TRP A 461 -2.73 36.16 -33.47
CA TRP A 461 -1.32 36.47 -33.65
C TRP A 461 -0.48 35.78 -32.58
N ILE A 462 0.49 34.97 -33.02
CA ILE A 462 1.43 34.24 -32.16
C ILE A 462 2.83 34.77 -32.39
N THR A 463 3.48 35.30 -31.35
CA THR A 463 4.89 35.69 -31.41
C THR A 463 5.77 34.55 -30.89
N LEU A 464 6.67 34.06 -31.74
CA LEU A 464 7.67 33.03 -31.44
C LEU A 464 9.03 33.46 -32.01
N ASN A 465 10.07 33.54 -31.17
CA ASN A 465 11.43 33.96 -31.58
C ASN A 465 11.48 35.29 -32.37
N ALA A 466 10.78 36.32 -31.86
CA ALA A 466 10.65 37.64 -32.48
C ALA A 466 10.03 37.63 -33.90
N ARG A 467 9.43 36.51 -34.32
CA ARG A 467 8.61 36.40 -35.53
C ARG A 467 7.14 36.30 -35.14
N GLU A 468 6.30 36.96 -35.91
CA GLU A 468 4.85 36.92 -35.73
C GLU A 468 4.22 35.97 -36.75
N TYR A 469 3.33 35.11 -36.28
CA TYR A 469 2.61 34.14 -37.07
C TYR A 469 1.12 34.38 -36.87
N TRP A 470 0.38 34.55 -37.95
CA TRP A 470 -1.07 34.59 -37.91
C TRP A 470 -1.62 33.18 -38.07
N VAL A 471 -2.52 32.75 -37.19
CA VAL A 471 -3.28 31.51 -37.37
C VAL A 471 -4.78 31.82 -37.26
N PRO A 472 -5.64 31.14 -38.04
CA PRO A 472 -7.07 31.33 -37.95
C PRO A 472 -7.63 30.90 -36.58
N ASP A 473 -8.73 31.52 -36.15
CA ASP A 473 -9.48 31.06 -34.98
C ASP A 473 -10.21 29.76 -35.35
N PRO A 474 -10.01 28.66 -34.61
CA PRO A 474 -10.62 27.38 -34.93
C PRO A 474 -12.16 27.42 -34.91
N ARG A 475 -12.78 28.41 -34.27
CA ARG A 475 -14.24 28.57 -34.21
C ARG A 475 -14.81 29.12 -35.52
N ASN A 476 -14.00 29.84 -36.29
CA ASN A 476 -14.40 30.53 -37.52
C ASN A 476 -14.04 29.74 -38.80
N LEU A 477 -13.40 28.58 -38.67
CA LEU A 477 -12.98 27.78 -39.82
C LEU A 477 -14.11 26.89 -40.37
N PRO A 478 -14.24 26.77 -41.70
CA PRO A 478 -15.12 25.78 -42.31
C PRO A 478 -14.65 24.35 -42.01
N GLN A 479 -15.59 23.39 -42.04
CA GLN A 479 -15.34 21.99 -41.66
C GLN A 479 -14.79 21.11 -42.81
N ASP A 480 -14.59 21.67 -44.00
CA ASP A 480 -14.21 20.98 -45.24
C ASP A 480 -12.72 21.14 -45.61
#